data_AF-A0A1S3R136-F1
#
_entry.id   AF-A0A1S3R136-F1
#
_cell.length_a   1.000
_cell.length_b   1.000
_cell.length_c   1.000
_cell.angle_alpha   90.00
_cell.angle_beta   90.00
_cell.angle_gamma   90.00
#
_symmetry.space_group_name_H-M   'P 1'
#
loop_
_entity.id
_entity.type
_entity.pdbx_description
1 polymer ?
#
loop_
_entity_poly.entity_id
_entity_poly.type
_entity_poly.pdbx_seq_one_letter_code
_entity_poly.pdbx_strand_id
1 'polypeptide(L)'
;DYWLDPNQGSTKDVIKVFCNMETGETCISAHPISASIPRKTWWTKSTPTASKPVWFGANMNGGTKFSYGNKEELPNAVTIQIRLIRLLSKEGVQNVTYHCKNSVAVNDGATGNLKKALILKGSNGQVKVQGNSRLRYTVLEDGCS
;
A
#
# COMPACT_ATOMS: atom_id res chain seq x y z
N ASP A 1 -9.13 0.08 -19.70
CA ASP A 1 -9.84 0.73 -18.58
C ASP A 1 -11.33 0.60 -18.72
N TYR A 2 -12.03 0.47 -17.60
CA TYR A 2 -13.49 0.35 -17.50
C TYR A 2 -14.00 1.21 -16.35
N TRP A 3 -15.30 1.55 -16.36
CA TRP A 3 -15.98 2.19 -15.25
C TRP A 3 -16.83 1.17 -14.51
N LEU A 4 -16.72 1.11 -13.18
CA LEU A 4 -17.48 0.20 -12.35
C LEU A 4 -18.32 0.96 -11.32
N ASP A 5 -19.47 0.38 -11.02
CA ASP A 5 -20.43 0.84 -10.01
C ASP A 5 -20.82 -0.28 -9.01
N PRO A 6 -19.91 -0.72 -8.12
CA PRO A 6 -20.20 -1.76 -7.14
C PRO A 6 -21.34 -1.46 -6.17
N ASN A 7 -21.52 -0.20 -5.74
CA ASN A 7 -22.60 0.21 -4.84
C ASN A 7 -23.93 0.42 -5.55
N GLN A 8 -23.93 0.45 -6.88
CA GLN A 8 -25.09 0.74 -7.71
C GLN A 8 -25.70 2.11 -7.37
N GLY A 9 -26.96 2.30 -7.74
CA GLY A 9 -27.68 3.52 -7.41
C GLY A 9 -27.26 4.67 -8.31
N SER A 10 -26.49 5.63 -7.78
CA SER A 10 -26.18 6.86 -8.51
C SER A 10 -24.92 6.71 -9.34
N THR A 11 -25.04 6.65 -10.67
CA THR A 11 -23.91 6.56 -11.61
C THR A 11 -22.92 7.74 -11.60
N LYS A 12 -23.08 8.71 -10.69
CA LYS A 12 -22.16 9.84 -10.48
C LYS A 12 -20.95 9.49 -9.62
N ASP A 13 -20.96 8.34 -8.94
CA ASP A 13 -19.88 7.89 -8.04
C ASP A 13 -19.15 6.64 -8.56
N VAL A 14 -19.28 6.37 -9.87
CA VAL A 14 -18.53 5.33 -10.56
C VAL A 14 -17.03 5.59 -10.49
N ILE A 15 -16.25 4.50 -10.46
CA ILE A 15 -14.79 4.57 -10.43
C ILE A 15 -14.20 3.96 -11.70
N LYS A 16 -13.14 4.57 -12.21
CA LYS A 16 -12.39 4.05 -13.35
C LYS A 16 -11.29 3.10 -12.86
N VAL A 17 -11.30 1.90 -13.43
CA VAL A 17 -10.44 0.78 -13.06
C VAL A 17 -9.78 0.15 -14.28
N PHE A 18 -8.76 -0.66 -14.05
CA PHE A 18 -8.26 -1.61 -15.04
C PHE A 18 -8.89 -2.98 -14.76
N CYS A 19 -9.48 -3.62 -15.76
CA CYS A 19 -9.96 -4.99 -15.66
C CYS A 19 -9.04 -5.90 -16.46
N ASN A 20 -8.43 -6.88 -15.79
CA ASN A 20 -7.74 -7.96 -16.47
C ASN A 20 -8.78 -8.99 -16.90
N MET A 21 -9.08 -9.05 -18.21
CA MET A 21 -10.11 -9.96 -18.73
C MET A 21 -9.67 -11.43 -18.78
N GLU A 22 -8.37 -11.70 -18.64
CA GLU A 22 -7.86 -13.07 -18.58
C GLU A 22 -7.99 -13.66 -17.18
N THR A 23 -7.69 -12.87 -16.15
CA THR A 23 -7.76 -13.31 -14.73
C THR A 23 -9.08 -12.96 -14.05
N GLY A 24 -9.84 -12.01 -14.60
CA GLY A 24 -11.04 -11.44 -13.98
C GLY A 24 -10.74 -10.40 -12.89
N GLU A 25 -9.50 -9.95 -12.73
CA GLU A 25 -9.12 -9.01 -11.68
C GLU A 25 -9.59 -7.58 -11.97
N THR A 26 -10.05 -6.90 -10.92
CA THR A 26 -10.32 -5.46 -10.91
C THR A 26 -9.19 -4.72 -10.20
N CYS A 27 -8.39 -3.97 -10.94
CA CYS A 27 -7.24 -3.24 -10.43
C CYS A 27 -7.55 -1.75 -10.30
N ILE A 28 -7.30 -1.20 -9.12
CA ILE A 28 -7.53 0.21 -8.80
C ILE A 28 -6.17 0.86 -8.54
N SER A 29 -5.87 1.89 -9.31
CA SER A 29 -4.60 2.60 -9.20
C SER A 29 -4.50 3.37 -7.89
N ALA A 30 -3.29 3.43 -7.32
CA ALA A 30 -3.01 4.33 -6.22
C ALA A 30 -3.06 5.79 -6.70
N HIS A 31 -3.56 6.67 -5.83
CA HIS A 31 -3.59 8.11 -6.07
C HIS A 31 -2.61 8.82 -5.13
N PRO A 32 -1.78 9.76 -5.62
CA PRO A 32 -1.60 10.12 -7.04
C PRO A 32 -0.80 9.06 -7.83
N ILE A 33 -1.22 8.78 -9.08
CA ILE A 33 -0.53 7.83 -9.99
C ILE A 33 0.90 8.30 -10.33
N SER A 34 1.12 9.61 -10.40
CA SER A 34 2.44 10.22 -10.66
C SER A 34 3.33 10.33 -9.42
N ALA A 35 2.83 9.99 -8.23
CA ALA A 35 3.55 10.12 -6.98
C ALA A 35 4.28 8.83 -6.61
N SER A 36 5.31 8.46 -7.39
CA SER A 36 6.46 7.84 -6.73
C SER A 36 6.84 8.78 -5.60
N ILE A 37 6.65 8.35 -4.34
CA ILE A 37 7.04 9.14 -3.17
C ILE A 37 8.45 9.68 -3.43
N PRO A 38 8.68 11.01 -3.36
CA PRO A 38 9.97 11.59 -3.69
C PRO A 38 11.11 10.89 -2.95
N ARG A 39 12.14 10.49 -3.68
CA ARG A 39 13.32 9.82 -3.10
C ARG A 39 14.20 10.87 -2.42
N LYS A 40 13.97 11.07 -1.13
CA LYS A 40 14.71 12.02 -0.28
C LYS A 40 14.82 11.48 1.14
N THR A 41 15.59 12.18 1.98
CA THR A 41 15.61 11.90 3.41
C THR A 41 14.28 12.31 4.04
N TRP A 42 13.48 11.33 4.46
CA TRP A 42 12.17 11.55 5.06
C TRP A 42 12.18 11.68 6.59
N TRP A 43 13.25 11.19 7.24
CA TRP A 43 13.31 11.13 8.69
C TRP A 43 14.74 11.20 9.19
N THR A 44 14.99 12.02 10.22
CA THR A 44 16.31 12.23 10.84
C THR A 44 16.27 12.30 12.37
N LYS A 45 15.09 12.31 13.00
CA LYS A 45 14.93 12.65 14.42
C LYS A 45 15.31 11.51 15.37
N SER A 46 15.05 10.26 14.98
CA SER A 46 15.31 9.10 15.85
C SER A 46 15.45 7.83 15.03
N THR A 47 16.19 6.84 15.52
CA THR A 47 16.26 5.51 14.90
C THR A 47 14.98 4.73 15.17
N PRO A 48 14.23 4.29 14.14
CA PRO A 48 13.05 3.45 14.33
C PRO A 48 13.41 2.10 14.96
N THR A 49 12.51 1.54 15.77
CA THR A 49 12.61 0.16 16.26
C THR A 49 11.35 -0.61 15.93
N ALA A 50 11.41 -1.95 15.98
CA ALA A 50 10.24 -2.79 15.74
C ALA A 50 9.08 -2.53 16.73
N SER A 51 9.38 -2.11 17.96
CA SER A 51 8.38 -1.74 18.98
C SER A 51 7.86 -0.31 18.83
N LYS A 52 8.63 0.59 18.21
CA LYS A 52 8.25 1.98 17.96
C LYS A 52 8.55 2.35 16.50
N PRO A 53 7.75 1.85 15.55
CA PRO A 53 7.93 2.17 14.14
C PRO A 53 7.60 3.64 13.87
N VAL A 54 8.27 4.20 12.86
CA VAL A 54 7.99 5.54 12.35
C VAL A 54 7.14 5.39 11.09
N TRP A 55 5.90 5.85 11.14
CA TRP A 55 4.94 5.75 10.04
C TRP A 55 5.09 6.92 9.09
N PHE A 56 5.25 6.63 7.79
CA PHE A 56 5.29 7.64 6.74
C PHE A 56 4.13 8.64 6.83
N GLY A 57 2.89 8.16 6.73
CA GLY A 57 1.70 9.02 6.73
C GLY A 57 1.25 9.58 8.09
N ALA A 58 1.99 9.38 9.17
CA ALA A 58 1.59 9.87 10.50
C ALA A 58 2.70 10.54 11.30
N ASN A 59 3.98 10.23 11.03
CA ASN A 59 5.11 10.75 11.79
C ASN A 59 6.07 11.59 10.95
N MET A 60 6.23 11.27 9.66
CA MET A 60 7.19 11.96 8.79
C MET A 60 6.59 13.26 8.24
N ASN A 61 7.37 14.34 8.27
CA ASN A 61 6.91 15.64 7.75
C ASN A 61 6.63 15.55 6.25
N GLY A 62 5.41 15.93 5.86
CA GLY A 62 4.94 15.82 4.47
C GLY A 62 4.62 14.40 4.01
N GLY A 63 4.66 13.42 4.92
CA GLY A 63 4.19 12.07 4.64
C GLY A 63 2.66 12.01 4.64
N THR A 64 2.12 11.17 3.78
CA THR A 64 0.66 11.01 3.59
C THR A 64 0.26 9.55 3.63
N LYS A 65 -1.04 9.29 3.86
CA LYS A 65 -1.59 7.95 3.67
C LYS A 65 -1.81 7.72 2.17
N PHE A 66 -1.66 6.48 1.72
CA PHE A 66 -2.01 6.11 0.36
C PHE A 66 -3.53 6.22 0.16
N SER A 67 -3.93 6.89 -0.91
CA SER A 67 -5.29 6.86 -1.44
C SER A 67 -5.29 6.11 -2.77
N TYR A 68 -6.49 5.86 -3.28
CA TYR A 68 -6.73 5.11 -4.52
C TYR A 68 -7.73 5.89 -5.37
N GLY A 69 -7.81 5.55 -6.65
CA GLY A 69 -8.70 6.19 -7.62
C GLY A 69 -8.03 7.31 -8.41
N ASN A 70 -8.84 8.07 -9.11
CA ASN A 70 -8.40 9.14 -10.00
C ASN A 70 -8.59 10.52 -9.37
N LYS A 71 -7.90 11.54 -9.90
CA LYS A 71 -7.92 12.92 -9.36
C LYS A 71 -9.33 13.52 -9.38
N GLU A 72 -10.15 13.10 -10.33
CA GLU A 72 -11.50 13.60 -10.57
C GLU A 72 -12.55 12.92 -9.67
N GLU A 73 -12.20 11.78 -9.06
CA GLU A 73 -13.11 10.99 -8.24
C GLU A 73 -13.13 11.51 -6.80
N LEU A 74 -14.31 11.53 -6.19
CA LEU A 74 -14.45 11.92 -4.78
C LEU A 74 -13.84 10.84 -3.87
N PRO A 75 -12.91 11.18 -2.95
CA PRO A 75 -12.23 10.19 -2.11
C PRO A 75 -13.18 9.29 -1.30
N ASN A 76 -14.32 9.84 -0.85
CA ASN A 76 -15.34 9.09 -0.12
C ASN A 76 -16.06 8.07 -1.02
N ALA A 77 -16.37 8.44 -2.27
CA ALA A 77 -16.96 7.53 -3.26
C ALA A 77 -16.01 6.35 -3.52
N VAL A 78 -14.73 6.64 -3.82
CA VAL A 78 -13.72 5.61 -4.05
C VAL A 78 -13.59 4.66 -2.85
N THR A 79 -13.62 5.20 -1.63
CA THR A 79 -13.54 4.39 -0.41
C THR A 79 -14.73 3.42 -0.28
N ILE A 80 -15.95 3.86 -0.60
CA ILE A 80 -17.16 3.03 -0.59
C ILE A 80 -17.05 1.94 -1.66
N GLN A 81 -16.68 2.31 -2.89
CA GLN A 81 -16.55 1.36 -4.00
C GLN A 81 -15.49 0.29 -3.71
N ILE A 82 -14.31 0.67 -3.18
CA ILE A 82 -13.28 -0.28 -2.75
C ILE A 82 -13.79 -1.22 -1.67
N ARG A 83 -14.57 -0.71 -0.70
CA ARG A 83 -15.13 -1.55 0.37
C ARG A 83 -16.06 -2.63 -0.19
N LEU A 84 -16.87 -2.31 -1.18
CA LEU A 84 -17.74 -3.30 -1.83
C LEU A 84 -16.98 -4.25 -2.74
N ILE A 85 -15.98 -3.78 -3.49
CA ILE A 85 -15.10 -4.66 -4.26
C ILE A 85 -14.45 -5.70 -3.34
N ARG A 86 -14.00 -5.30 -2.14
CA ARG A 86 -13.47 -6.24 -1.15
C ARG A 86 -14.48 -7.23 -0.61
N LEU A 87 -15.77 -6.86 -0.55
CA LEU A 87 -16.84 -7.77 -0.13
C LEU A 87 -17.21 -8.77 -1.24
N LEU A 88 -17.16 -8.32 -2.50
CA LEU A 88 -17.54 -9.09 -3.68
C LEU A 88 -16.38 -9.91 -4.26
N SER A 89 -15.17 -9.75 -3.74
CA SER A 89 -13.96 -10.46 -4.19
C SER A 89 -13.56 -11.55 -3.22
N LYS A 90 -13.07 -12.67 -3.76
CA LYS A 90 -12.51 -13.77 -2.98
C LYS A 90 -11.15 -13.42 -2.35
N GLU A 91 -10.35 -12.66 -3.08
CA GLU A 91 -8.99 -12.28 -2.69
C GLU A 91 -8.63 -10.89 -3.22
N GLY A 92 -7.53 -10.33 -2.71
CA GLY A 92 -6.99 -9.06 -3.16
C GLY A 92 -5.48 -9.04 -2.96
N VAL A 93 -4.76 -8.58 -3.98
CA VAL A 93 -3.30 -8.55 -4.02
C VAL A 93 -2.84 -7.12 -4.30
N GLN A 94 -1.75 -6.71 -3.66
CA GLN A 94 -1.12 -5.42 -3.91
C GLN A 94 0.39 -5.53 -3.76
N ASN A 95 1.10 -5.02 -4.76
CA ASN A 95 2.57 -4.90 -4.73
C ASN A 95 2.97 -3.48 -4.30
N VAL A 96 4.02 -3.39 -3.48
CA VAL A 96 4.61 -2.13 -3.03
C VAL A 96 6.11 -2.20 -3.20
N THR A 97 6.68 -1.20 -3.88
CA THR A 97 8.14 -1.08 -4.05
C THR A 97 8.69 -0.05 -3.06
N TYR A 98 9.71 -0.43 -2.30
CA TYR A 98 10.44 0.46 -1.41
C TYR A 98 11.79 0.83 -2.03
N HIS A 99 12.00 2.12 -2.31
CA HIS A 99 13.29 2.61 -2.77
C HIS A 99 14.17 3.00 -1.59
N CYS A 100 15.37 2.43 -1.53
CA CYS A 100 16.30 2.59 -0.43
C CYS A 100 17.62 3.24 -0.86
N LYS A 101 18.27 3.92 0.09
CA LYS A 101 19.69 4.31 0.07
C LYS A 101 20.17 4.33 1.51
N ASN A 102 21.13 3.48 1.85
CA ASN A 102 21.61 3.28 3.22
C ASN A 102 20.46 2.95 4.21
N SER A 103 19.47 2.18 3.77
CA SER A 103 18.30 1.83 4.57
C SER A 103 17.90 0.39 4.28
N VAL A 104 17.83 -0.43 5.32
CA VAL A 104 17.41 -1.84 5.22
C VAL A 104 15.91 -1.92 4.97
N ALA A 105 15.48 -2.72 3.99
CA ALA A 105 14.06 -2.93 3.71
C ALA A 105 13.50 -4.18 4.38
N VAL A 106 14.23 -5.30 4.31
CA VAL A 106 13.79 -6.57 4.88
C VAL A 106 14.93 -7.28 5.60
N ASN A 107 15.89 -7.85 4.87
CA ASN A 107 17.02 -8.57 5.47
C ASN A 107 18.13 -7.58 5.84
N ASP A 108 18.67 -7.66 7.06
CA ASP A 108 19.85 -6.87 7.45
C ASP A 108 21.12 -7.63 7.09
N GLY A 109 21.84 -7.20 6.05
CA GLY A 109 23.03 -7.88 5.55
C GLY A 109 24.18 -7.97 6.56
N ALA A 110 24.24 -7.06 7.54
CA ALA A 110 25.28 -7.09 8.56
C ALA A 110 25.00 -8.13 9.66
N THR A 111 23.74 -8.45 9.91
CA THR A 111 23.33 -9.31 11.04
C THR A 111 22.55 -10.56 10.63
N GLY A 112 22.17 -10.69 9.36
CA GLY A 112 21.42 -11.81 8.79
C GLY A 112 20.01 -11.99 9.36
N ASN A 113 19.43 -10.96 10.00
CA ASN A 113 18.10 -11.04 10.61
C ASN A 113 17.12 -10.03 10.03
N LEU A 114 15.83 -10.23 10.30
CA LEU A 114 14.74 -9.43 9.75
C LEU A 114 14.19 -8.38 10.75
N LYS A 115 14.96 -8.03 11.80
CA LYS A 115 14.48 -7.13 12.86
C LYS A 115 14.24 -5.70 12.37
N LYS A 116 14.91 -5.31 11.27
CA LYS A 116 14.77 -4.00 10.62
C LYS A 116 13.77 -4.00 9.46
N ALA A 117 13.07 -5.11 9.21
CA ALA A 117 12.13 -5.21 8.13
C ALA A 117 11.01 -4.17 8.26
N LEU A 118 10.58 -3.63 7.12
CA LEU A 118 9.49 -2.68 7.03
C LEU A 118 8.18 -3.27 7.60
N ILE A 119 7.32 -2.39 8.07
CA ILE A 119 5.96 -2.76 8.50
C ILE A 119 4.99 -2.04 7.59
N LEU A 120 4.07 -2.80 6.99
CA LEU A 120 3.01 -2.26 6.16
C LEU A 120 1.74 -2.11 6.98
N LYS A 121 0.94 -1.08 6.69
CA LYS A 121 -0.37 -0.88 7.31
C LYS A 121 -1.46 -1.03 6.25
N GLY A 122 -2.17 -2.14 6.30
CA GLY A 122 -3.39 -2.36 5.53
C GLY A 122 -4.60 -1.71 6.20
N SER A 123 -5.76 -1.79 5.56
CA SER A 123 -6.99 -1.19 6.10
C SER A 123 -7.49 -1.84 7.40
N ASN A 124 -7.14 -3.11 7.64
CA ASN A 124 -7.61 -3.87 8.80
C ASN A 124 -6.52 -4.09 9.86
N GLY A 125 -5.29 -3.60 9.65
CA GLY A 125 -4.20 -3.85 10.58
C GLY A 125 -2.81 -3.72 9.97
N GLN A 126 -1.81 -4.12 10.76
CA GLN A 126 -0.42 -4.15 10.34
C GLN A 126 -0.07 -5.52 9.73
N VAL A 127 0.83 -5.50 8.76
CA VAL A 127 1.37 -6.67 8.09
C VAL A 127 2.89 -6.62 8.20
N LYS A 128 3.51 -7.73 8.58
CA LYS A 128 4.96 -7.84 8.87
C LYS A 128 5.57 -8.99 8.07
N VAL A 129 6.88 -9.04 7.89
CA VAL A 129 7.53 -10.20 7.24
C VAL A 129 7.63 -11.43 8.18
N GLN A 130 7.55 -11.21 9.50
CA GLN A 130 7.56 -12.27 10.52
C GLN A 130 6.33 -12.19 11.43
N GLY A 131 5.89 -13.34 11.94
CA GLY A 131 4.76 -13.47 12.86
C GLY A 131 3.61 -14.31 12.28
N ASN A 132 2.37 -13.94 12.60
CA ASN A 132 1.17 -14.65 12.16
C ASN A 132 1.12 -14.74 10.62
N SER A 133 1.00 -15.96 10.08
CA SER A 133 0.97 -16.22 8.65
C SER A 133 -0.15 -15.48 7.90
N ARG A 134 -1.29 -15.20 8.56
CA ARG A 134 -2.41 -14.42 7.98
C ARG A 134 -2.13 -12.92 7.89
N LEU A 135 -1.12 -12.43 8.60
CA LEU A 135 -0.72 -11.02 8.64
C LEU A 135 0.72 -10.85 8.14
N ARG A 136 1.12 -11.72 7.20
CA ARG A 136 2.46 -11.74 6.63
C ARG A 136 2.46 -11.30 5.17
N TYR A 137 3.39 -10.41 4.82
CA TYR A 137 3.66 -10.08 3.41
C TYR A 137 4.81 -10.95 2.87
N THR A 138 4.81 -11.17 1.56
CA THR A 138 5.90 -11.84 0.84
C THR A 138 6.81 -10.81 0.18
N VAL A 139 8.05 -11.21 -0.07
CA VAL A 139 9.06 -10.39 -0.75
C VAL A 139 9.31 -10.99 -2.11
N LEU A 140 9.12 -10.18 -3.15
CA LEU A 140 9.38 -10.59 -4.54
C LEU A 140 10.86 -10.46 -4.88
N GLU A 141 11.49 -9.38 -4.39
CA GLU A 141 12.90 -9.06 -4.60
C GLU A 141 13.39 -8.18 -3.43
N ASP A 142 14.63 -8.40 -2.96
CA ASP A 142 15.28 -7.57 -1.93
C ASP A 142 16.68 -7.14 -2.37
N GLY A 143 16.83 -5.85 -2.72
CA GLY A 143 18.11 -5.21 -3.03
C GLY A 143 18.57 -4.23 -1.95
N CYS A 144 17.95 -4.25 -0.77
CA CYS A 144 18.14 -3.28 0.31
C CYS A 144 18.58 -3.99 1.60
N SER A 145 19.63 -4.82 1.49
CA SER A 145 20.23 -5.53 2.64
C SER A 145 21.32 -4.74 3.36
#